data_AF-A0A4Q1AU14-F1
#
_entry.id   AF-A0A4Q1AU14-F1
#
_cell.length_a   1.000
_cell.length_b   1.000
_cell.length_c   1.000
_cell.angle_alpha   90.00
_cell.angle_beta   90.00
_cell.angle_gamma   90.00
#
_symmetry.space_group_name_H-M   'P 1'
#
loop_
_entity.id
_entity.type
_entity.pdbx_description
1 polymer ?
#
loop_
_entity_poly.entity_id
_entity_poly.type
_entity_poly.pdbx_seq_one_letter_code
_entity_poly.pdbx_strand_id
1 'polypeptide(L)'
;MQIAPYFTFKKFLKDKYGTTLHSIPVDLDLGCPNRDENNLGGCTFCPSNGARAAQTLDAQSVKEQIEKAIDFSQKRYKAKEFMLYIQAYTGTFTSVINQKKSYKELLSFYNFKAISIGTRPDCLSKSTLEYLKELNEDIDVYVDLGVQTLNDKTLVNINRGHDSKTSLEAIKKLKEYGIKIFAHIIVGFQGESREDWLNTLNGAVKAGVDGIKIHNLHIIKNTALQKEYEKKPFKTLMEYEYANELIFLIRNTPKNIPIIRVSTDTPTTDLIAPLWNMQKGEFIEYINEAMLNGGFFQGDFLEKIEVPIQKQNSFNLEDGSITIWDKSYKDYYHAKAGAYKEAKELFIKQSNLEQRLEKGDVELLDIGFGMGYNTLCAMKLKKKNALNITALDKNRVIIKQAVSLIKEKDEKEILEKIFKKLEYKDEKNHLKLIIDDARYSITKLTKKYDIVFLDSFLPNLNPSLVTFEFAKLIKEVLKDDGIVITSQNNPMVRNAFSKAMFSLKEFEIERSDIKGLVLTLGEKNNSKDWGQYYEDPHLIFREKQIVTNAEQKA
;
A
#
# COMPACT_ATOMS: atom_id res chain seq x y z
N MET A 1 13.56 -12.59 4.43
CA MET A 1 13.36 -11.21 3.92
C MET A 1 12.55 -11.35 2.64
N GLN A 2 11.30 -10.87 2.63
CA GLN A 2 10.39 -11.03 1.51
C GLN A 2 10.95 -10.31 0.27
N ILE A 3 10.86 -10.93 -0.90
CA ILE A 3 11.35 -10.35 -2.15
C ILE A 3 10.32 -9.31 -2.60
N ALA A 4 10.73 -8.06 -2.78
CA ALA A 4 9.85 -7.02 -3.31
C ALA A 4 9.43 -7.36 -4.75
N PRO A 5 8.14 -7.27 -5.12
CA PRO A 5 7.63 -7.60 -6.46
C PRO A 5 7.87 -6.49 -7.50
N TYR A 6 8.83 -5.62 -7.24
CA TYR A 6 9.22 -4.49 -8.07
C TYR A 6 10.73 -4.24 -7.99
N PHE A 7 11.28 -3.55 -8.97
CA PHE A 7 12.70 -3.25 -9.08
C PHE A 7 13.08 -2.15 -8.07
N THR A 8 13.53 -2.57 -6.89
CA THR A 8 13.92 -1.64 -5.82
C THR A 8 15.23 -0.90 -6.12
N PHE A 9 15.41 0.28 -5.53
CA PHE A 9 16.70 0.97 -5.54
C PHE A 9 17.86 0.11 -5.03
N LYS A 10 17.61 -0.64 -3.96
CA LYS A 10 18.62 -1.54 -3.37
C LYS A 10 19.10 -2.58 -4.38
N LYS A 11 18.19 -3.13 -5.20
CA LYS A 11 18.54 -4.08 -6.27
C LYS A 11 19.32 -3.37 -7.38
N PHE A 12 18.85 -2.19 -7.82
CA PHE A 12 19.56 -1.37 -8.82
C PHE A 12 21.02 -1.09 -8.40
N LEU A 13 21.24 -0.64 -7.17
CA LEU A 13 22.58 -0.36 -6.66
C LEU A 13 23.44 -1.62 -6.58
N LYS A 14 22.88 -2.75 -6.11
CA LYS A 14 23.61 -4.03 -6.08
C LYS A 14 24.01 -4.51 -7.46
N ASP A 15 23.14 -4.36 -8.44
CA ASP A 15 23.42 -4.81 -9.82
C ASP A 15 24.52 -3.96 -10.45
N LYS A 16 24.54 -2.65 -10.16
CA LYS A 16 25.53 -1.74 -10.74
C LYS A 16 26.88 -1.75 -10.00
N TYR A 17 26.87 -1.74 -8.66
CA TYR A 17 28.08 -1.56 -7.85
C TYR A 17 28.53 -2.83 -7.10
N GLY A 18 27.83 -3.96 -7.28
CA GLY A 18 28.07 -5.20 -6.53
C GLY A 18 27.65 -5.13 -5.05
N THR A 19 27.22 -3.97 -4.57
CA THR A 19 26.82 -3.74 -3.17
C THR A 19 25.79 -2.60 -3.08
N THR A 20 25.19 -2.43 -1.91
CA THR A 20 24.27 -1.32 -1.66
C THR A 20 25.05 -0.06 -1.28
N LEU A 21 24.76 1.06 -1.94
CA LEU A 21 25.25 2.38 -1.54
C LEU A 21 24.27 3.02 -0.56
N HIS A 22 24.77 3.59 0.53
CA HIS A 22 23.97 4.41 1.43
C HIS A 22 24.09 5.89 1.05
N SER A 23 22.97 6.57 0.86
CA SER A 23 22.95 8.00 0.52
C SER A 23 23.34 8.85 1.73
N ILE A 24 24.32 9.72 1.55
CA ILE A 24 24.81 10.68 2.54
C ILE A 24 24.28 12.06 2.16
N PRO A 25 23.17 12.52 2.77
CA PRO A 25 22.57 13.79 2.42
C PRO A 25 23.42 14.95 2.93
N VAL A 26 23.57 15.97 2.09
CA VAL A 26 24.29 17.21 2.38
C VAL A 26 23.50 18.39 1.84
N ASP A 27 23.32 19.42 2.66
CA ASP A 27 22.86 20.73 2.21
C ASP A 27 24.05 21.69 2.06
N LEU A 28 24.13 22.30 0.87
CA LEU A 28 25.09 23.33 0.50
C LEU A 28 24.62 24.76 0.83
N ASP A 29 23.40 24.91 1.36
CA ASP A 29 22.77 26.18 1.70
C ASP A 29 22.62 27.12 0.48
N LEU A 30 22.41 26.54 -0.71
CA LEU A 30 22.27 27.30 -1.95
C LEU A 30 20.89 27.96 -2.11
N GLY A 31 19.89 27.52 -1.33
CA GLY A 31 18.52 27.99 -1.46
C GLY A 31 17.83 27.51 -2.75
N CYS A 32 16.73 28.18 -3.12
CA CYS A 32 15.87 27.82 -4.24
C CYS A 32 15.51 29.09 -5.02
N PRO A 33 15.54 29.09 -6.37
CA PRO A 33 15.17 30.27 -7.18
C PRO A 33 13.71 30.71 -7.01
N ASN A 34 12.87 29.84 -6.46
CA ASN A 34 11.46 30.12 -6.21
C ASN A 34 11.22 30.68 -4.79
N ARG A 35 12.29 30.92 -4.03
CA ARG A 35 12.26 31.62 -2.74
C ARG A 35 12.98 32.95 -2.89
N ASP A 36 12.60 33.93 -2.07
CA ASP A 36 13.34 35.18 -1.97
C ASP A 36 14.59 35.05 -1.08
N GLU A 37 15.34 36.14 -0.95
CA GLU A 37 16.55 36.22 -0.12
C GLU A 37 16.32 35.94 1.38
N ASN A 38 15.09 36.09 1.86
CA ASN A 38 14.68 35.78 3.24
C ASN A 38 14.10 34.36 3.38
N ASN A 39 14.25 33.52 2.34
CA ASN A 39 13.65 32.18 2.21
C ASN A 39 12.10 32.15 2.24
N LEU A 40 11.45 33.29 2.05
CA LEU A 40 10.01 33.40 1.93
C LEU A 40 9.56 33.00 0.51
N GLY A 41 8.27 32.69 0.36
CA GLY A 41 7.74 32.12 -0.89
C GLY A 41 8.05 30.63 -1.03
N GLY A 42 8.34 30.17 -2.24
CA GLY A 42 8.58 28.77 -2.55
C GLY A 42 7.33 27.98 -2.91
N CYS A 43 7.52 26.68 -3.15
CA CYS A 43 6.39 25.77 -3.40
C CYS A 43 5.55 25.65 -2.12
N THR A 44 4.22 25.62 -2.24
CA THR A 44 3.32 25.72 -1.08
C THR A 44 3.51 24.59 -0.06
N PHE A 45 3.93 23.41 -0.50
CA PHE A 45 4.16 22.21 0.32
C PHE A 45 5.58 22.07 0.87
N CYS A 46 6.54 22.87 0.39
CA CYS A 46 7.96 22.70 0.73
C CYS A 46 8.26 23.40 2.06
N PRO A 47 8.86 22.72 3.05
CA PRO A 47 9.26 23.35 4.31
C PRO A 47 10.36 24.41 4.07
N SER A 48 10.46 25.34 5.02
CA SER A 48 11.42 26.45 4.97
C SER A 48 12.87 25.99 4.95
N ASN A 49 13.17 24.79 5.47
CA ASN A 49 14.49 24.18 5.46
C ASN A 49 14.78 23.33 4.20
N GLY A 50 13.93 23.39 3.17
CA GLY A 50 14.14 22.64 1.92
C GLY A 50 14.09 21.11 2.07
N ALA A 51 13.51 20.60 3.15
CA ALA A 51 13.47 19.19 3.54
C ALA A 51 14.86 18.59 3.80
N ARG A 52 15.73 19.38 4.47
CA ARG A 52 17.00 18.92 5.06
C ARG A 52 16.81 17.60 5.83
N ALA A 53 17.80 16.73 5.72
CA ALA A 53 17.78 15.44 6.39
C ALA A 53 17.84 15.61 7.92
N ALA A 54 16.97 14.91 8.66
CA ALA A 54 16.83 15.08 10.10
C ALA A 54 18.13 14.82 10.88
N GLN A 55 18.96 13.90 10.41
CA GLN A 55 20.22 13.52 11.04
C GLN A 55 21.36 14.53 10.88
N THR A 56 21.18 15.58 10.08
CA THR A 56 22.19 16.61 9.84
C THR A 56 21.73 18.01 10.24
N LEU A 57 20.59 18.13 10.94
CA LEU A 57 19.99 19.43 11.29
C LEU A 57 20.85 20.28 12.23
N ASP A 58 21.68 19.65 13.06
CA ASP A 58 22.52 20.31 14.07
C ASP A 58 23.96 20.59 13.58
N ALA A 59 24.33 20.10 12.39
CA ALA A 59 25.68 20.24 11.85
C ALA A 59 25.96 21.67 11.37
N GLN A 60 27.17 22.16 11.66
CA GLN A 60 27.58 23.55 11.40
C GLN A 60 28.41 23.69 10.10
N SER A 61 28.81 22.58 9.49
CA SER A 61 29.57 22.57 8.23
C SER A 61 29.20 21.37 7.36
N VAL A 62 29.43 21.47 6.05
CA VAL A 62 29.20 20.35 5.11
C VAL A 62 30.04 19.11 5.43
N LYS A 63 31.25 19.30 5.99
CA LYS A 63 32.11 18.21 6.44
C LYS A 63 31.48 17.46 7.62
N GLU A 64 31.00 18.21 8.62
CA GLU A 64 30.33 17.63 9.79
C GLU A 64 29.03 16.91 9.38
N GLN A 65 28.26 17.46 8.43
CA GLN A 65 27.07 16.79 7.88
C GLN A 65 27.44 15.40 7.32
N ILE A 66 28.50 15.31 6.51
CA ILE A 66 28.98 14.06 5.92
C ILE A 66 29.44 13.08 7.00
N GLU A 67 30.28 13.53 7.93
CA GLU A 67 30.85 12.69 8.99
C GLU A 67 29.75 12.09 9.88
N LYS A 68 28.79 12.92 10.34
CA LYS A 68 27.65 12.46 11.14
C LYS A 68 26.75 11.48 10.38
N ALA A 69 26.46 11.77 9.11
CA ALA A 69 25.59 10.91 8.30
C ALA A 69 26.25 9.55 7.98
N ILE A 70 27.58 9.52 7.77
CA ILE A 70 28.34 8.28 7.61
C ILE A 70 28.34 7.48 8.91
N ASP A 71 28.70 8.10 10.03
CA ASP A 71 28.72 7.44 11.35
C ASP A 71 27.35 6.84 11.70
N PHE A 72 26.27 7.61 11.51
CA PHE A 72 24.91 7.11 11.67
C PHE A 72 24.63 5.89 10.79
N SER A 73 25.00 5.97 9.51
CA SER A 73 24.75 4.89 8.54
C SER A 73 25.55 3.62 8.87
N GLN A 74 26.79 3.76 9.31
CA GLN A 74 27.63 2.65 9.76
C GLN A 74 27.09 2.02 11.04
N LYS A 75 26.69 2.82 12.03
CA LYS A 75 26.15 2.31 13.30
C LYS A 75 24.83 1.58 13.11
N ARG A 76 23.89 2.21 12.40
CA ARG A 76 22.51 1.71 12.23
C ARG A 76 22.39 0.60 11.19
N TYR A 77 23.05 0.74 10.04
CA TYR A 77 22.86 -0.17 8.90
C TYR A 77 24.08 -1.04 8.59
N LYS A 78 25.21 -0.86 9.31
CA LYS A 78 26.49 -1.50 8.99
C LYS A 78 26.93 -1.20 7.54
N ALA A 79 26.61 0.01 7.08
CA ALA A 79 26.94 0.51 5.75
C ALA A 79 28.46 0.53 5.54
N LYS A 80 28.90 0.20 4.32
CA LYS A 80 30.32 0.17 3.94
C LYS A 80 30.65 1.11 2.79
N GLU A 81 29.72 1.24 1.84
CA GLU A 81 29.87 2.06 0.64
C GLU A 81 28.79 3.13 0.61
N PHE A 82 29.15 4.30 0.08
CA PHE A 82 28.33 5.49 0.18
C PHE A 82 28.21 6.20 -1.17
N MET A 83 27.07 6.85 -1.35
CA MET A 83 26.88 7.85 -2.40
C MET A 83 26.60 9.20 -1.77
N LEU A 84 27.22 10.25 -2.28
CA LEU A 84 26.93 11.61 -1.85
C LEU A 84 25.56 12.00 -2.40
N TYR A 85 24.72 12.64 -1.58
CA TYR A 85 23.43 13.15 -2.03
C TYR A 85 23.31 14.62 -1.67
N ILE A 86 23.47 15.49 -2.65
CA ILE A 86 23.24 16.93 -2.46
C ILE A 86 21.72 17.12 -2.36
N GLN A 87 21.28 17.28 -1.11
CA GLN A 87 19.88 17.27 -0.69
C GLN A 87 19.61 18.42 0.29
N ALA A 88 19.18 19.55 -0.26
CA ALA A 88 17.99 20.32 0.10
C ALA A 88 17.86 21.40 -0.98
N TYR A 89 16.66 21.90 -1.23
CA TYR A 89 16.41 22.91 -2.26
C TYR A 89 16.93 22.52 -3.68
N THR A 90 17.77 23.36 -4.29
CA THR A 90 18.26 23.24 -5.66
C THR A 90 19.79 23.21 -5.67
N GLY A 91 20.37 22.01 -5.71
CA GLY A 91 21.82 21.80 -5.64
C GLY A 91 22.62 22.42 -6.79
N THR A 92 21.96 22.84 -7.87
CA THR A 92 22.58 23.53 -9.02
C THR A 92 22.30 25.04 -9.03
N PHE A 93 21.66 25.60 -8.00
CA PHE A 93 21.34 27.03 -7.91
C PHE A 93 22.55 27.86 -7.48
N THR A 94 23.61 27.81 -8.28
CA THR A 94 24.82 28.64 -8.16
C THR A 94 25.57 28.64 -9.48
N SER A 95 26.57 29.51 -9.64
CA SER A 95 27.39 29.55 -10.85
C SER A 95 28.15 28.23 -11.06
N VAL A 96 28.43 27.85 -12.32
CA VAL A 96 29.18 26.62 -12.61
C VAL A 96 30.55 26.59 -11.95
N ILE A 97 31.20 27.76 -11.78
CA ILE A 97 32.48 27.89 -11.07
C ILE A 97 32.33 27.47 -9.60
N ASN A 98 31.27 27.93 -8.95
CA ASN A 98 30.98 27.55 -7.56
C ASN A 98 30.54 26.08 -7.46
N GLN A 99 29.77 25.56 -8.41
CA GLN A 99 29.43 24.13 -8.46
C GLN A 99 30.70 23.26 -8.55
N LYS A 100 31.63 23.60 -9.46
CA LYS A 100 32.93 22.90 -9.59
C LYS A 100 33.70 22.92 -8.27
N LYS A 101 33.80 24.07 -7.62
CA LYS A 101 34.47 24.23 -6.33
C LYS A 101 33.81 23.39 -5.24
N SER A 102 32.51 23.57 -5.02
CA SER A 102 31.77 22.92 -3.92
C SER A 102 31.70 21.41 -4.10
N TYR A 103 31.41 20.90 -5.30
CA TYR A 103 31.29 19.46 -5.49
C TYR A 103 32.65 18.77 -5.32
N LYS A 104 33.73 19.37 -5.82
CA LYS A 104 35.09 18.87 -5.61
C LYS A 104 35.48 18.86 -4.13
N GLU A 105 35.10 19.89 -3.38
CA GLU A 105 35.29 19.93 -1.93
C GLU A 105 34.54 18.79 -1.24
N LEU A 106 33.24 18.62 -1.53
CA LEU A 106 32.44 17.53 -0.92
C LEU A 106 33.01 16.14 -1.21
N LEU A 107 33.38 15.88 -2.48
CA LEU A 107 33.95 14.61 -2.91
C LEU A 107 35.35 14.35 -2.33
N SER A 108 36.04 15.37 -1.81
CA SER A 108 37.33 15.20 -1.13
C SER A 108 37.21 14.64 0.29
N PHE A 109 36.03 14.76 0.93
CA PHE A 109 35.85 14.33 2.32
C PHE A 109 35.69 12.82 2.48
N TYR A 110 35.30 12.11 1.41
CA TYR A 110 35.13 10.66 1.45
C TYR A 110 35.21 10.04 0.05
N ASN A 111 35.63 8.77 -0.03
CA ASN A 111 35.65 8.02 -1.29
C ASN A 111 34.24 7.55 -1.70
N PHE A 112 33.41 8.48 -2.17
CA PHE A 112 32.06 8.18 -2.65
C PHE A 112 32.08 7.41 -3.98
N LYS A 113 31.16 6.47 -4.16
CA LYS A 113 31.02 5.71 -5.43
C LYS A 113 30.14 6.40 -6.46
N ALA A 114 29.30 7.33 -6.00
CA ALA A 114 28.38 8.08 -6.83
C ALA A 114 28.01 9.39 -6.15
N ILE A 115 27.50 10.33 -6.94
CA ILE A 115 26.88 11.57 -6.47
C ILE A 115 25.47 11.68 -7.05
N SER A 116 24.49 11.98 -6.21
CA SER A 116 23.14 12.37 -6.64
C SER A 116 22.89 13.84 -6.31
N ILE A 117 22.31 14.58 -7.24
CA ILE A 117 22.13 16.03 -7.14
C ILE A 117 20.64 16.35 -7.26
N GLY A 118 20.03 16.79 -6.17
CA GLY A 118 18.66 17.30 -6.17
C GLY A 118 18.57 18.65 -6.86
N THR A 119 17.72 18.80 -7.87
CA THR A 119 17.54 20.08 -8.56
C THR A 119 16.15 20.28 -9.15
N ARG A 120 15.89 21.50 -9.61
CA ARG A 120 14.70 21.86 -10.37
C ARG A 120 14.96 21.81 -11.87
N PRO A 121 13.95 21.44 -12.68
CA PRO A 121 13.97 21.52 -14.14
C PRO A 121 14.52 22.82 -14.76
N ASP A 122 14.22 23.96 -14.15
CA ASP A 122 14.59 25.31 -14.59
C ASP A 122 16.00 25.75 -14.15
N CYS A 123 16.78 24.89 -13.47
CA CYS A 123 18.12 25.21 -12.95
C CYS A 123 19.25 24.43 -13.62
N LEU A 124 19.05 24.08 -14.90
CA LEU A 124 19.98 23.27 -15.70
C LEU A 124 20.47 24.07 -16.90
N SER A 125 21.33 25.06 -16.64
CA SER A 125 21.99 25.81 -17.73
C SER A 125 22.92 24.91 -18.54
N LYS A 126 23.25 25.33 -19.77
CA LYS A 126 24.18 24.60 -20.64
C LYS A 126 25.52 24.31 -19.94
N SER A 127 26.10 25.32 -19.27
CA SER A 127 27.36 25.16 -18.54
C SER A 127 27.27 24.18 -17.38
N THR A 128 26.11 24.15 -16.68
CA THR A 128 25.85 23.14 -15.64
C THR A 128 25.81 21.75 -16.27
N LEU A 129 25.07 21.56 -17.37
CA LEU A 129 24.97 20.26 -18.06
C LEU A 129 26.34 19.76 -18.59
N GLU A 130 27.13 20.65 -19.18
CA GLU A 130 28.50 20.35 -19.63
C GLU A 130 29.38 19.90 -18.46
N TYR A 131 29.32 20.60 -17.32
CA TYR A 131 30.06 20.21 -16.13
C TYR A 131 29.57 18.88 -15.54
N LEU A 132 28.25 18.64 -15.46
CA LEU A 132 27.73 17.37 -14.97
C LEU A 132 28.21 16.19 -15.84
N LYS A 133 28.30 16.39 -17.16
CA LYS A 133 28.86 15.40 -18.07
C LYS A 133 30.35 15.15 -17.81
N GLU A 134 31.15 16.20 -17.68
CA GLU A 134 32.57 16.12 -17.29
C GLU A 134 32.74 15.35 -15.97
N LEU A 135 31.98 15.71 -14.95
CA LEU A 135 32.02 15.02 -13.64
C LEU A 135 31.61 13.55 -13.75
N ASN A 136 30.69 13.21 -14.66
CA ASN A 136 30.23 11.85 -14.90
C ASN A 136 31.27 10.93 -15.55
N GLU A 137 32.37 11.50 -16.07
CA GLU A 137 33.53 10.71 -16.53
C GLU A 137 34.37 10.22 -15.34
N ASP A 138 34.36 10.94 -14.21
CA ASP A 138 35.14 10.62 -13.01
C ASP A 138 34.35 9.81 -11.97
N ILE A 139 33.06 10.11 -11.79
CA ILE A 139 32.18 9.48 -10.79
C ILE A 139 30.76 9.38 -11.34
N ASP A 140 30.02 8.31 -11.04
CA ASP A 140 28.62 8.21 -11.46
C ASP A 140 27.77 9.37 -10.92
N VAL A 141 27.21 10.18 -11.83
CA VAL A 141 26.33 11.31 -11.53
C VAL A 141 24.87 10.95 -11.80
N TYR A 142 24.03 11.19 -10.80
CA TYR A 142 22.57 11.10 -10.88
C TYR A 142 21.95 12.47 -10.63
N VAL A 143 20.89 12.79 -11.35
CA VAL A 143 20.08 13.99 -11.11
C VAL A 143 18.72 13.60 -10.56
N ASP A 144 18.46 14.06 -9.34
CA ASP A 144 17.18 13.98 -8.67
C ASP A 144 16.31 15.18 -9.07
N LEU A 145 15.46 14.98 -10.07
CA LEU A 145 14.70 16.06 -10.71
C LEU A 145 13.32 16.23 -10.07
N GLY A 146 13.07 17.41 -9.50
CA GLY A 146 11.79 17.75 -8.89
C GLY A 146 10.67 18.02 -9.91
N VAL A 147 10.09 16.99 -10.52
CA VAL A 147 8.93 17.13 -11.44
C VAL A 147 7.65 17.42 -10.65
N GLN A 148 7.41 16.63 -9.61
CA GLN A 148 6.23 16.59 -8.74
C GLN A 148 4.95 16.14 -9.46
N THR A 149 4.54 16.88 -10.49
CA THR A 149 3.37 16.59 -11.34
C THR A 149 3.58 17.19 -12.74
N LEU A 150 2.95 16.60 -13.75
CA LEU A 150 2.86 17.19 -15.10
C LEU A 150 1.51 17.91 -15.33
N ASN A 151 0.69 18.09 -14.30
CA ASN A 151 -0.52 18.89 -14.35
C ASN A 151 -0.20 20.37 -14.11
N ASP A 152 -0.24 21.20 -15.15
CA ASP A 152 0.10 22.63 -15.06
C ASP A 152 -0.82 23.42 -14.13
N LYS A 153 -2.10 23.03 -13.99
CA LYS A 153 -2.99 23.68 -13.02
C LYS A 153 -2.51 23.43 -11.59
N THR A 154 -2.11 22.19 -11.29
CA THR A 154 -1.51 21.87 -9.99
C THR A 154 -0.19 22.61 -9.79
N LEU A 155 0.69 22.67 -10.80
CA LEU A 155 1.98 23.37 -10.70
C LEU A 155 1.81 24.87 -10.39
N VAL A 156 0.80 25.51 -10.98
CA VAL A 156 0.43 26.89 -10.64
C VAL A 156 -0.09 26.99 -9.21
N ASN A 157 -1.04 26.13 -8.83
CA ASN A 157 -1.64 26.15 -7.49
C ASN A 157 -0.61 25.94 -6.37
N ILE A 158 0.37 25.06 -6.58
CA ILE A 158 1.42 24.80 -5.59
C ILE A 158 2.58 25.79 -5.67
N ASN A 159 2.46 26.84 -6.48
CA ASN A 159 3.50 27.82 -6.74
C ASN A 159 4.84 27.16 -7.10
N ARG A 160 4.86 26.22 -8.06
CA ARG A 160 6.09 25.47 -8.39
C ARG A 160 7.18 26.37 -8.98
N GLY A 161 6.79 27.33 -9.82
CA GLY A 161 7.68 28.23 -10.55
C GLY A 161 8.21 27.70 -11.89
N HIS A 162 7.70 26.58 -12.39
CA HIS A 162 7.88 26.10 -13.77
C HIS A 162 6.69 25.22 -14.19
N ASP A 163 6.58 24.93 -15.48
CA ASP A 163 5.53 24.11 -16.08
C ASP A 163 5.99 22.67 -16.41
N SER A 164 5.04 21.85 -16.85
CA SER A 164 5.24 20.46 -17.28
C SER A 164 6.21 20.36 -18.46
N LYS A 165 6.14 21.32 -19.41
CA LYS A 165 7.03 21.39 -20.58
C LYS A 165 8.49 21.52 -20.15
N THR A 166 8.78 22.44 -19.22
CA THR A 166 10.12 22.64 -18.66
C THR A 166 10.66 21.36 -18.03
N SER A 167 9.81 20.63 -17.30
CA SER A 167 10.16 19.33 -16.71
C SER A 167 10.54 18.29 -17.77
N LEU A 168 9.73 18.14 -18.82
CA LEU A 168 9.99 17.18 -19.90
C LEU A 168 11.23 17.53 -20.73
N GLU A 169 11.47 18.81 -20.99
CA GLU A 169 12.67 19.28 -21.68
C GLU A 169 13.94 19.07 -20.85
N ALA A 170 13.88 19.29 -19.54
CA ALA A 170 15.00 19.03 -18.64
C ALA A 170 15.41 17.55 -18.65
N ILE A 171 14.44 16.62 -18.62
CA ILE A 171 14.71 15.18 -18.72
C ILE A 171 15.41 14.84 -20.03
N LYS A 172 14.93 15.37 -21.16
CA LYS A 172 15.54 15.13 -22.48
C LYS A 172 16.97 15.67 -22.55
N LYS A 173 17.20 16.90 -22.07
CA LYS A 173 18.54 17.51 -22.03
C LYS A 173 19.50 16.68 -21.18
N LEU A 174 19.12 16.27 -19.97
CA LEU A 174 19.97 15.42 -19.14
C LEU A 174 20.34 14.10 -19.84
N LYS A 175 19.36 13.49 -20.52
CA LYS A 175 19.57 12.27 -21.30
C LYS A 175 20.53 12.46 -22.48
N GLU A 176 20.43 13.58 -23.20
CA GLU A 176 21.36 13.94 -24.28
C GLU A 176 22.81 14.07 -23.78
N TYR A 177 23.00 14.49 -22.54
CA TYR A 177 24.31 14.60 -21.88
C TYR A 177 24.76 13.28 -21.21
N GLY A 178 23.97 12.21 -21.31
CA GLY A 178 24.30 10.90 -20.74
C GLY A 178 24.12 10.81 -19.23
N ILE A 179 23.44 11.78 -18.60
CA ILE A 179 23.23 11.82 -17.16
C ILE A 179 21.98 11.03 -16.78
N LYS A 180 22.09 10.22 -15.71
CA LYS A 180 20.98 9.42 -15.21
C LYS A 180 19.98 10.27 -14.42
N ILE A 181 18.68 10.07 -14.66
CA ILE A 181 17.62 10.91 -14.07
C ILE A 181 16.70 10.12 -13.15
N PHE A 182 16.51 10.62 -11.92
CA PHE A 182 15.48 10.15 -11.00
C PHE A 182 14.40 11.22 -10.85
N ALA A 183 13.19 10.97 -11.36
CA ALA A 183 12.09 11.92 -11.24
C ALA A 183 11.36 11.76 -9.90
N HIS A 184 11.14 12.89 -9.23
CA HIS A 184 10.29 12.95 -8.04
C HIS A 184 8.86 13.21 -8.47
N ILE A 185 7.93 12.37 -8.03
CA ILE A 185 6.49 12.48 -8.28
C ILE A 185 5.80 12.52 -6.92
N ILE A 186 4.85 13.44 -6.74
CA ILE A 186 4.03 13.54 -5.52
C ILE A 186 2.60 13.12 -5.85
N VAL A 187 2.05 12.25 -5.01
CA VAL A 187 0.67 11.74 -5.10
C VAL A 187 -0.15 12.35 -3.98
N GLY A 188 -1.33 12.88 -4.33
CA GLY A 188 -2.30 13.40 -3.36
C GLY A 188 -2.45 14.92 -3.33
N PHE A 189 -1.96 15.66 -4.34
CA PHE A 189 -2.28 17.08 -4.47
C PHE A 189 -3.78 17.31 -4.63
N GLN A 190 -4.28 18.40 -4.03
CA GLN A 190 -5.67 18.77 -4.12
C GLN A 190 -6.08 19.02 -5.58
N GLY A 191 -7.14 18.34 -6.02
CA GLY A 191 -7.66 18.46 -7.38
C GLY A 191 -7.04 17.49 -8.39
N GLU A 192 -6.06 16.69 -7.99
CA GLU A 192 -5.54 15.61 -8.82
C GLU A 192 -6.26 14.29 -8.58
N SER A 193 -6.31 13.49 -9.63
CA SER A 193 -6.89 12.15 -9.67
C SER A 193 -5.83 11.09 -10.00
N ARG A 194 -6.23 9.82 -9.95
CA ARG A 194 -5.41 8.70 -10.43
C ARG A 194 -4.91 8.90 -11.86
N GLU A 195 -5.74 9.51 -12.72
CA GLU A 195 -5.37 9.78 -14.11
C GLU A 195 -4.24 10.82 -14.21
N ASP A 196 -4.25 11.86 -13.36
CA ASP A 196 -3.20 12.87 -13.32
C ASP A 196 -1.85 12.29 -12.89
N TRP A 197 -1.85 11.43 -11.87
CA TRP A 197 -0.63 10.75 -11.41
C TRP A 197 -0.10 9.77 -12.46
N LEU A 198 -0.98 9.05 -13.15
CA LEU A 198 -0.61 8.17 -14.25
C LEU A 198 -0.04 8.95 -15.44
N ASN A 199 -0.64 10.09 -15.80
CA ASN A 199 -0.16 10.97 -16.85
C ASN A 199 1.22 11.53 -16.51
N THR A 200 1.44 11.92 -15.25
CA THR A 200 2.74 12.35 -14.74
C THR A 200 3.80 11.26 -14.89
N LEU A 201 3.49 10.04 -14.41
CA LEU A 201 4.37 8.87 -14.53
C LEU A 201 4.71 8.57 -16.00
N ASN A 202 3.69 8.46 -16.85
CA ASN A 202 3.84 8.12 -18.26
C ASN A 202 4.65 9.19 -19.01
N GLY A 203 4.41 10.47 -18.73
CA GLY A 203 5.18 11.57 -19.33
C GLY A 203 6.65 11.52 -18.94
N ALA A 204 6.96 11.30 -17.65
CA ALA A 204 8.33 11.15 -17.17
C ALA A 204 9.03 9.93 -17.80
N VAL A 205 8.38 8.76 -17.80
CA VAL A 205 8.88 7.53 -18.43
C VAL A 205 9.15 7.73 -19.91
N LYS A 206 8.19 8.31 -20.65
CA LYS A 206 8.33 8.60 -22.08
C LYS A 206 9.46 9.60 -22.38
N ALA A 207 9.67 10.58 -21.51
CA ALA A 207 10.79 11.52 -21.63
C ALA A 207 12.17 10.85 -21.39
N GLY A 208 12.19 9.70 -20.71
CA GLY A 208 13.36 8.84 -20.59
C GLY A 208 14.08 8.91 -19.25
N VAL A 209 13.34 9.02 -18.16
CA VAL A 209 13.88 8.88 -16.79
C VAL A 209 14.42 7.47 -16.54
N ASP A 210 15.41 7.37 -15.65
CA ASP A 210 16.08 6.12 -15.27
C ASP A 210 15.63 5.61 -13.89
N GLY A 211 14.75 6.32 -13.19
CA GLY A 211 14.20 5.91 -11.91
C GLY A 211 13.11 6.85 -11.43
N ILE A 212 12.23 6.37 -10.56
CA ILE A 212 11.12 7.15 -10.02
C ILE A 212 11.17 7.18 -8.49
N LYS A 213 11.04 8.36 -7.90
CA LYS A 213 10.77 8.56 -6.47
C LYS A 213 9.31 8.97 -6.31
N ILE A 214 8.48 8.08 -5.77
CA ILE A 214 7.06 8.37 -5.49
C ILE A 214 6.94 8.79 -4.03
N HIS A 215 6.30 9.93 -3.82
CA HIS A 215 6.10 10.57 -2.52
C HIS A 215 4.60 10.72 -2.28
N ASN A 216 4.11 10.35 -1.11
CA ASN A 216 2.79 10.78 -0.67
C ASN A 216 2.87 12.24 -0.22
N LEU A 217 1.84 13.03 -0.53
CA LEU A 217 1.76 14.41 -0.08
C LEU A 217 1.69 14.49 1.45
N HIS A 218 2.62 15.22 2.04
CA HIS A 218 2.59 15.62 3.44
C HIS A 218 2.27 17.12 3.53
N ILE A 219 1.36 17.45 4.44
CA ILE A 219 1.10 18.81 4.90
C ILE A 219 2.01 19.04 6.09
N ILE A 220 2.95 19.96 5.94
CA ILE A 220 4.04 20.18 6.89
C ILE A 220 3.82 21.52 7.59
N LYS A 221 4.21 21.59 8.87
CA LYS A 221 4.18 22.82 9.67
C LYS A 221 4.93 23.97 8.98
N ASN A 222 4.43 25.17 9.20
CA ASN A 222 4.96 26.43 8.71
C ASN A 222 5.06 26.51 7.18
N THR A 223 4.15 25.83 6.47
CA THR A 223 4.05 25.90 5.01
C THR A 223 2.80 26.68 4.57
N ALA A 224 2.78 27.16 3.31
CA ALA A 224 1.57 27.79 2.77
C ALA A 224 0.44 26.77 2.65
N LEU A 225 0.76 25.52 2.29
CA LEU A 225 -0.21 24.44 2.20
C LEU A 225 -0.86 24.11 3.55
N GLN A 226 -0.14 24.22 4.67
CA GLN A 226 -0.76 24.12 6.00
C GLN A 226 -1.84 25.18 6.18
N LYS A 227 -1.55 26.46 5.88
CA LYS A 227 -2.52 27.56 6.04
C LYS A 227 -3.74 27.36 5.14
N GLU A 228 -3.53 26.88 3.91
CA GLU A 228 -4.60 26.53 2.98
C GLU A 228 -5.47 25.40 3.53
N TYR A 229 -4.84 24.34 4.06
CA TYR A 229 -5.52 23.20 4.67
C TYR A 229 -6.30 23.57 5.93
N GLU A 230 -5.74 24.41 6.80
CA GLU A 230 -6.44 24.90 8.01
C GLU A 230 -7.66 25.74 7.66
N LYS A 231 -7.57 26.56 6.60
CA LYS A 231 -8.69 27.37 6.12
C LYS A 231 -9.77 26.53 5.44
N LYS A 232 -9.38 25.53 4.65
CA LYS A 232 -10.28 24.64 3.93
C LYS A 232 -9.67 23.24 3.82
N PRO A 233 -9.91 22.37 4.81
CA PRO A 233 -9.37 21.01 4.80
C PRO A 233 -9.78 20.26 3.54
N PHE A 234 -8.85 19.50 2.98
CA PHE A 234 -9.09 18.62 1.85
C PHE A 234 -8.65 17.20 2.18
N LYS A 235 -9.10 16.21 1.41
CA LYS A 235 -8.75 14.82 1.69
C LYS A 235 -7.25 14.58 1.44
N THR A 236 -6.53 14.12 2.46
CA THR A 236 -5.19 13.53 2.34
C THR A 236 -5.30 12.00 2.31
N LEU A 237 -4.31 11.31 1.73
CA LEU A 237 -4.35 9.86 1.56
C LEU A 237 -3.79 9.15 2.80
N MET A 238 -4.65 8.40 3.48
CA MET A 238 -4.22 7.46 4.53
C MET A 238 -3.53 6.23 3.90
N GLU A 239 -2.91 5.38 4.73
CA GLU A 239 -1.99 4.32 4.33
C GLU A 239 -2.54 3.41 3.23
N TYR A 240 -3.75 2.86 3.42
CA TYR A 240 -4.38 2.00 2.43
C TYR A 240 -4.71 2.73 1.13
N GLU A 241 -5.16 3.99 1.24
CA GLU A 241 -5.50 4.80 0.06
C GLU A 241 -4.25 5.08 -0.77
N TYR A 242 -3.16 5.51 -0.12
CA TYR A 242 -1.91 5.76 -0.81
C TYR A 242 -1.25 4.46 -1.32
N ALA A 243 -1.30 3.36 -0.56
CA ALA A 243 -0.78 2.07 -1.02
C ALA A 243 -1.47 1.61 -2.31
N ASN A 244 -2.79 1.77 -2.42
CA ASN A 244 -3.53 1.43 -3.63
C ASN A 244 -3.08 2.25 -4.85
N GLU A 245 -2.91 3.56 -4.69
CA GLU A 245 -2.40 4.43 -5.77
C GLU A 245 -0.94 4.12 -6.12
N LEU A 246 -0.10 3.90 -5.11
CA LEU A 246 1.31 3.54 -5.29
C LEU A 246 1.45 2.21 -6.04
N ILE A 247 0.73 1.16 -5.63
CA ILE A 247 0.74 -0.14 -6.30
C ILE A 247 0.28 0.02 -7.74
N PHE A 248 -0.79 0.79 -7.99
CA PHE A 248 -1.26 1.10 -9.33
C PHE A 248 -0.18 1.76 -10.20
N LEU A 249 0.56 2.74 -9.67
CA LEU A 249 1.65 3.40 -10.39
C LEU A 249 2.85 2.46 -10.63
N ILE A 250 3.22 1.64 -9.64
CA ILE A 250 4.30 0.64 -9.79
C ILE A 250 3.96 -0.35 -10.91
N ARG A 251 2.72 -0.83 -10.96
CA ARG A 251 2.22 -1.73 -12.01
C ARG A 251 2.26 -1.11 -13.41
N ASN A 252 2.13 0.21 -13.51
CA ASN A 252 2.28 0.98 -14.76
C ASN A 252 3.73 1.44 -15.03
N THR A 253 4.70 1.13 -14.16
CA THR A 253 6.11 1.50 -14.37
C THR A 253 6.85 0.37 -15.09
N PRO A 254 7.62 0.64 -16.17
CA PRO A 254 8.43 -0.38 -16.84
C PRO A 254 9.40 -1.10 -15.89
N LYS A 255 9.55 -2.43 -16.01
CA LYS A 255 10.33 -3.28 -15.10
C LYS A 255 11.80 -2.90 -14.95
N ASN A 256 12.37 -2.27 -15.97
CA ASN A 256 13.76 -1.84 -15.99
C ASN A 256 13.99 -0.48 -15.31
N ILE A 257 12.93 0.22 -14.89
CA ILE A 257 13.03 1.52 -14.20
C ILE A 257 12.89 1.28 -12.70
N PRO A 258 13.94 1.46 -11.87
CA PRO A 258 13.85 1.24 -10.45
C PRO A 258 12.90 2.23 -9.75
N ILE A 259 12.12 1.71 -8.81
CA ILE A 259 11.39 2.49 -7.81
C ILE A 259 12.37 2.84 -6.71
N ILE A 260 12.78 4.10 -6.71
CA ILE A 260 13.82 4.63 -5.83
C ILE A 260 13.25 4.90 -4.43
N ARG A 261 12.00 5.35 -4.37
CA ARG A 261 11.28 5.68 -3.14
C ARG A 261 9.79 5.39 -3.30
N VAL A 262 9.17 4.92 -2.22
CA VAL A 262 7.75 4.58 -2.15
C VAL A 262 6.95 5.42 -1.17
N SER A 263 7.60 6.20 -0.30
CA SER A 263 6.91 7.11 0.63
C SER A 263 7.81 8.24 1.12
N THR A 264 7.18 9.34 1.49
CA THR A 264 7.80 10.51 2.10
C THR A 264 8.18 10.20 3.55
N ASP A 265 9.20 10.89 4.05
CA ASP A 265 9.61 10.79 5.46
C ASP A 265 9.60 12.20 6.03
N THR A 266 8.79 12.45 7.04
CA THR A 266 8.68 13.75 7.72
C THR A 266 8.63 13.51 9.22
N PRO A 267 9.45 14.21 10.02
CA PRO A 267 9.36 14.14 11.47
C PRO A 267 7.92 14.33 11.94
N THR A 268 7.47 13.51 12.88
CA THR A 268 6.11 13.59 13.43
C THR A 268 5.83 14.94 14.10
N THR A 269 6.88 15.61 14.60
CA THR A 269 6.80 16.97 15.14
C THR A 269 6.43 18.01 14.10
N ASP A 270 6.68 17.76 12.82
CA ASP A 270 6.48 18.70 11.72
C ASP A 270 5.29 18.32 10.83
N LEU A 271 4.79 17.10 10.93
CA LEU A 271 3.69 16.59 10.11
C LEU A 271 2.32 17.02 10.66
N ILE A 272 1.48 17.59 9.80
CA ILE A 272 0.08 17.95 10.11
C ILE A 272 -0.89 16.89 9.57
N ALA A 273 -0.70 16.44 8.33
CA ALA A 273 -1.50 15.40 7.70
C ALA A 273 -0.77 14.81 6.47
N PRO A 274 -1.11 13.58 6.03
CA PRO A 274 -1.88 12.57 6.76
C PRO A 274 -1.11 12.05 7.97
N LEU A 275 -1.82 11.68 9.04
CA LEU A 275 -1.22 11.12 10.25
C LEU A 275 -1.30 9.59 10.20
N TRP A 276 -0.35 8.98 9.52
CA TRP A 276 -0.26 7.53 9.43
C TRP A 276 0.07 6.90 10.78
N ASN A 277 -0.54 5.75 11.04
CA ASN A 277 -0.30 4.86 12.15
C ASN A 277 0.70 3.74 11.79
N MET A 278 0.87 3.43 10.50
CA MET A 278 1.94 2.51 10.07
C MET A 278 3.30 3.19 10.11
N GLN A 279 4.29 2.51 10.67
CA GLN A 279 5.68 2.91 10.50
C GLN A 279 6.14 2.61 9.06
N LYS A 280 7.16 3.33 8.58
CA LYS A 280 7.71 3.15 7.22
C LYS A 280 8.05 1.71 6.86
N GLY A 281 8.64 0.95 7.80
CA GLY A 281 8.95 -0.47 7.59
C GLY A 281 7.69 -1.31 7.40
N GLU A 282 6.66 -1.06 8.21
CA GLU A 282 5.38 -1.77 8.16
C GLU A 282 4.62 -1.44 6.87
N PHE A 283 4.64 -0.17 6.44
CA PHE A 283 4.08 0.23 5.15
C PHE A 283 4.78 -0.49 3.98
N ILE A 284 6.11 -0.58 3.98
CA ILE A 284 6.87 -1.31 2.95
C ILE A 284 6.55 -2.81 2.96
N GLU A 285 6.39 -3.42 4.12
CA GLU A 285 5.96 -4.82 4.25
C GLU A 285 4.54 -5.00 3.69
N TYR A 286 3.60 -4.13 4.09
CA TYR A 286 2.23 -4.16 3.61
C TYR A 286 2.13 -4.05 2.08
N ILE A 287 2.83 -3.11 1.43
CA ILE A 287 2.78 -2.99 -0.05
C ILE A 287 3.33 -4.25 -0.73
N ASN A 288 4.39 -4.86 -0.18
CA ASN A 288 4.98 -6.06 -0.75
C ASN A 288 4.01 -7.24 -0.63
N GLU A 289 3.39 -7.41 0.55
CA GLU A 289 2.39 -8.43 0.79
C GLU A 289 1.15 -8.24 -0.09
N ALA A 290 0.60 -7.02 -0.15
CA ALA A 290 -0.56 -6.69 -0.98
C ALA A 290 -0.30 -6.99 -2.46
N MET A 291 0.87 -6.60 -2.97
CA MET A 291 1.26 -6.93 -4.36
C MET A 291 1.43 -8.43 -4.57
N LEU A 292 2.15 -9.14 -3.69
CA LEU A 292 2.36 -10.59 -3.83
C LEU A 292 1.05 -11.38 -3.75
N ASN A 293 0.19 -11.04 -2.79
CA ASN A 293 -1.12 -11.67 -2.59
C ASN A 293 -2.09 -11.34 -3.73
N GLY A 294 -2.03 -10.13 -4.29
CA GLY A 294 -2.79 -9.76 -5.50
C GLY A 294 -2.27 -10.40 -6.79
N GLY A 295 -1.03 -10.93 -6.77
CA GLY A 295 -0.32 -11.38 -7.96
C GLY A 295 0.08 -10.22 -8.88
N PHE A 296 0.39 -9.07 -8.28
CA PHE A 296 0.78 -7.83 -8.96
C PHE A 296 2.29 -7.68 -8.99
N PHE A 297 2.80 -7.22 -10.12
CA PHE A 297 4.23 -7.00 -10.33
C PHE A 297 4.44 -5.68 -11.05
N GLN A 298 5.60 -5.08 -10.86
CA GLN A 298 5.97 -3.89 -11.64
C GLN A 298 5.86 -4.17 -13.15
N GLY A 299 5.20 -3.26 -13.87
CA GLY A 299 5.01 -3.34 -15.31
C GLY A 299 4.00 -4.38 -15.79
N ASP A 300 3.22 -5.01 -14.90
CA ASP A 300 2.22 -6.03 -15.28
C ASP A 300 1.03 -5.47 -16.09
N PHE A 301 0.83 -4.15 -16.08
CA PHE A 301 -0.11 -3.46 -16.97
C PHE A 301 0.47 -3.13 -18.35
N LEU A 302 1.80 -3.10 -18.48
CA LEU A 302 2.47 -2.80 -19.74
C LEU A 302 2.78 -4.07 -20.54
N GLU A 303 3.12 -5.14 -19.84
CA GLU A 303 3.49 -6.43 -20.41
C GLU A 303 2.79 -7.54 -19.64
N LYS A 304 2.38 -8.61 -20.34
CA LYS A 304 1.80 -9.77 -19.67
C LYS A 304 2.85 -10.43 -18.78
N ILE A 305 2.59 -10.43 -17.47
CA ILE A 305 3.37 -11.18 -16.47
C ILE A 305 2.54 -12.35 -15.99
N GLU A 306 3.13 -13.54 -16.03
CA GLU A 306 2.48 -14.70 -15.45
C GLU A 306 2.53 -14.63 -13.93
N VAL A 307 1.36 -14.70 -13.29
CA VAL A 307 1.27 -14.77 -11.82
C VAL A 307 1.90 -16.09 -11.36
N PRO A 308 3.02 -16.07 -10.63
CA PRO A 308 3.70 -17.28 -10.23
C PRO A 308 2.86 -18.02 -9.18
N ILE A 309 2.67 -19.32 -9.38
CA ILE A 309 2.06 -20.18 -8.37
C ILE A 309 3.19 -20.84 -7.59
N GLN A 310 3.31 -20.49 -6.31
CA GLN A 310 4.18 -21.26 -5.43
C GLN A 310 3.48 -22.58 -5.09
N LYS A 311 4.23 -23.68 -5.14
CA LYS A 311 3.75 -24.97 -4.65
C LYS A 311 3.51 -24.84 -3.13
N GLN A 312 2.26 -25.03 -2.71
CA GLN A 312 1.87 -25.05 -1.31
C GLN A 312 1.48 -26.47 -0.90
N ASN A 313 1.49 -26.73 0.40
CA ASN A 313 1.05 -28.00 0.94
C ASN A 313 -0.48 -28.03 0.87
N SER A 314 -1.03 -28.99 0.12
CA SER A 314 -2.46 -29.21 -0.03
C SER A 314 -2.84 -30.62 0.41
N PHE A 315 -4.04 -30.79 0.96
CA PHE A 315 -4.55 -32.08 1.42
C PHE A 315 -5.99 -32.29 0.95
N ASN A 316 -6.36 -33.55 0.64
CA ASN A 316 -7.76 -33.90 0.43
C ASN A 316 -8.47 -34.00 1.79
N LEU A 317 -9.68 -33.49 1.86
CA LEU A 317 -10.56 -33.51 3.02
C LEU A 317 -11.55 -34.68 2.96
N GLU A 318 -12.23 -34.95 4.07
CA GLU A 318 -13.13 -36.11 4.22
C GLU A 318 -14.34 -36.06 3.26
N ASP A 319 -14.80 -34.87 2.86
CA ASP A 319 -15.89 -34.67 1.91
C ASP A 319 -15.43 -34.61 0.43
N GLY A 320 -14.16 -34.90 0.17
CA GLY A 320 -13.57 -34.89 -1.18
C GLY A 320 -13.07 -33.54 -1.67
N SER A 321 -13.32 -32.45 -0.95
CA SER A 321 -12.73 -31.13 -1.20
C SER A 321 -11.23 -31.10 -0.85
N ILE A 322 -10.56 -29.98 -1.13
CA ILE A 322 -9.12 -29.80 -0.88
C ILE A 322 -8.90 -28.55 -0.05
N THR A 323 -7.95 -28.61 0.88
CA THR A 323 -7.47 -27.46 1.65
C THR A 323 -6.01 -27.15 1.33
N ILE A 324 -5.60 -25.92 1.60
CA ILE A 324 -4.23 -25.43 1.43
C ILE A 324 -3.74 -24.88 2.77
N TRP A 325 -2.46 -25.11 3.07
CA TRP A 325 -1.79 -24.50 4.23
C TRP A 325 -1.29 -23.09 3.89
N ASP A 326 -1.84 -22.07 4.56
CA ASP A 326 -1.33 -20.70 4.47
C ASP A 326 -0.13 -20.52 5.40
N LYS A 327 1.02 -20.14 4.82
CA LYS A 327 2.27 -19.96 5.57
C LYS A 327 2.27 -18.73 6.48
N SER A 328 1.54 -17.69 6.11
CA SER A 328 1.50 -16.42 6.82
C SER A 328 0.66 -16.55 8.08
N TYR A 329 -0.53 -17.14 7.93
CA TYR A 329 -1.46 -17.40 9.03
C TYR A 329 -1.09 -18.66 9.82
N LYS A 330 -0.32 -19.59 9.24
CA LYS A 330 0.04 -20.88 9.83
C LYS A 330 -1.21 -21.69 10.17
N ASP A 331 -2.11 -21.75 9.21
CA ASP A 331 -3.39 -22.44 9.35
C ASP A 331 -3.84 -22.99 8.00
N TYR A 332 -4.82 -23.89 8.02
CA TYR A 332 -5.47 -24.40 6.81
C TYR A 332 -6.69 -23.55 6.47
N TYR A 333 -6.95 -23.37 5.17
CA TYR A 333 -8.16 -22.65 4.71
C TYR A 333 -9.47 -23.31 5.16
N HIS A 334 -9.48 -24.64 5.26
CA HIS A 334 -10.64 -25.42 5.68
C HIS A 334 -10.25 -26.56 6.61
N ALA A 335 -11.17 -26.88 7.53
CA ALA A 335 -11.03 -27.94 8.50
C ALA A 335 -11.04 -29.34 7.85
N LYS A 336 -10.50 -30.34 8.56
CA LYS A 336 -10.38 -31.74 8.09
C LYS A 336 -11.71 -32.35 7.63
N ALA A 337 -12.82 -31.95 8.27
CA ALA A 337 -14.15 -32.46 8.00
C ALA A 337 -14.65 -32.17 6.58
N GLY A 338 -14.13 -31.12 5.91
CA GLY A 338 -14.51 -30.80 4.53
C GLY A 338 -15.03 -29.39 4.30
N ALA A 339 -14.55 -28.73 3.23
CA ALA A 339 -14.95 -27.38 2.84
C ALA A 339 -16.39 -27.32 2.33
N TYR A 340 -16.89 -28.34 1.62
CA TYR A 340 -18.28 -28.39 1.18
C TYR A 340 -19.23 -28.67 2.36
N LYS A 341 -18.83 -29.51 3.31
CA LYS A 341 -19.60 -29.75 4.53
C LYS A 341 -19.72 -28.46 5.35
N GLU A 342 -18.61 -27.75 5.54
CA GLU A 342 -18.58 -26.45 6.23
C GLU A 342 -19.47 -25.42 5.52
N ALA A 343 -19.30 -25.21 4.21
CA ALA A 343 -20.12 -24.29 3.43
C ALA A 343 -21.63 -24.56 3.58
N LYS A 344 -22.04 -25.84 3.56
CA LYS A 344 -23.46 -26.24 3.66
C LYS A 344 -24.02 -26.07 5.07
N GLU A 345 -23.37 -26.68 6.07
CA GLU A 345 -23.91 -26.77 7.42
C GLU A 345 -23.68 -25.50 8.25
N LEU A 346 -22.56 -24.82 8.03
CA LEU A 346 -22.19 -23.59 8.74
C LEU A 346 -22.83 -22.38 8.08
N PHE A 347 -22.53 -22.14 6.80
CA PHE A 347 -22.89 -20.88 6.15
C PHE A 347 -24.30 -20.91 5.57
N ILE A 348 -24.59 -21.84 4.64
CA ILE A 348 -25.86 -21.85 3.89
C ILE A 348 -27.07 -22.12 4.78
N LYS A 349 -26.99 -23.17 5.61
CA LYS A 349 -28.11 -23.61 6.46
C LYS A 349 -28.42 -22.58 7.53
N GLN A 350 -27.40 -22.09 8.25
CA GLN A 350 -27.62 -21.16 9.36
C GLN A 350 -28.02 -19.77 8.87
N SER A 351 -27.64 -19.40 7.65
CA SER A 351 -28.08 -18.15 7.06
C SER A 351 -29.52 -18.19 6.51
N ASN A 352 -30.17 -19.35 6.50
CA ASN A 352 -31.46 -19.59 5.83
C ASN A 352 -31.43 -19.09 4.38
N LEU A 353 -30.32 -19.30 3.68
CA LEU A 353 -30.10 -18.70 2.35
C LEU A 353 -31.16 -19.15 1.34
N GLU A 354 -31.49 -20.44 1.33
CA GLU A 354 -32.53 -21.00 0.45
C GLU A 354 -33.88 -20.32 0.68
N GLN A 355 -34.33 -20.19 1.93
CA GLN A 355 -35.62 -19.56 2.24
C GLN A 355 -35.64 -18.06 1.89
N ARG A 356 -34.51 -17.36 2.06
CA ARG A 356 -34.39 -15.94 1.66
C ARG A 356 -34.49 -15.79 0.14
N LEU A 357 -33.81 -16.67 -0.61
CA LEU A 357 -33.83 -16.70 -2.07
C LEU A 357 -35.18 -17.13 -2.67
N GLU A 358 -36.05 -17.81 -1.92
CA GLU A 358 -37.44 -18.05 -2.34
C GLU A 358 -38.30 -16.79 -2.22
N LYS A 359 -37.98 -15.91 -1.25
CA LYS A 359 -38.73 -14.67 -0.98
C LYS A 359 -38.31 -13.49 -1.86
N GLY A 360 -37.03 -13.37 -2.19
CA GLY A 360 -36.52 -12.25 -2.99
C GLY A 360 -35.04 -12.37 -3.31
N ASP A 361 -34.52 -11.37 -4.03
CA ASP A 361 -33.08 -11.27 -4.30
C ASP A 361 -32.30 -11.10 -2.99
N VAL A 362 -31.09 -11.66 -2.92
CA VAL A 362 -30.24 -11.64 -1.73
C VAL A 362 -28.91 -10.97 -2.04
N GLU A 363 -28.54 -9.97 -1.24
CA GLU A 363 -27.20 -9.40 -1.21
C GLU A 363 -26.36 -10.11 -0.14
N LEU A 364 -25.30 -10.80 -0.56
CA LEU A 364 -24.37 -11.56 0.27
C LEU A 364 -22.99 -10.91 0.26
N LEU A 365 -22.41 -10.72 1.44
CA LEU A 365 -21.01 -10.30 1.61
C LEU A 365 -20.19 -11.50 2.08
N ASP A 366 -19.20 -11.93 1.29
CA ASP A 366 -18.28 -13.02 1.63
C ASP A 366 -16.92 -12.44 2.04
N ILE A 367 -16.62 -12.42 3.34
CA ILE A 367 -15.36 -11.90 3.89
C ILE A 367 -14.43 -13.07 4.17
N GLY A 368 -13.32 -13.12 3.44
CA GLY A 368 -12.42 -14.29 3.45
C GLY A 368 -12.79 -15.29 2.36
N PHE A 369 -12.93 -14.80 1.12
CA PHE A 369 -13.33 -15.64 -0.03
C PHE A 369 -12.48 -16.91 -0.15
N GLY A 370 -11.18 -16.81 0.11
CA GLY A 370 -10.23 -17.91 0.12
C GLY A 370 -10.30 -18.75 -1.16
N MET A 371 -10.50 -20.06 -0.98
CA MET A 371 -10.63 -20.99 -2.11
C MET A 371 -11.99 -20.93 -2.81
N GLY A 372 -12.94 -20.16 -2.28
CA GLY A 372 -14.24 -19.87 -2.89
C GLY A 372 -15.37 -20.85 -2.55
N TYR A 373 -15.13 -21.86 -1.71
CA TYR A 373 -16.10 -22.94 -1.45
C TYR A 373 -17.46 -22.43 -0.94
N ASN A 374 -17.49 -21.51 0.02
CA ASN A 374 -18.73 -20.96 0.59
C ASN A 374 -19.60 -20.31 -0.50
N THR A 375 -18.99 -19.41 -1.28
CA THR A 375 -19.64 -18.73 -2.40
C THR A 375 -20.07 -19.72 -3.50
N LEU A 376 -19.20 -20.66 -3.89
CA LEU A 376 -19.52 -21.64 -4.94
C LEU A 376 -20.71 -22.52 -4.54
N CYS A 377 -20.77 -22.99 -3.30
CA CYS A 377 -21.92 -23.73 -2.79
C CYS A 377 -23.20 -22.90 -2.80
N ALA A 378 -23.14 -21.63 -2.36
CA ALA A 378 -24.29 -20.72 -2.37
C ALA A 378 -24.82 -20.49 -3.80
N MET A 379 -23.93 -20.35 -4.78
CA MET A 379 -24.28 -20.16 -6.19
C MET A 379 -24.95 -21.39 -6.82
N LYS A 380 -24.65 -22.60 -6.33
CA LYS A 380 -25.22 -23.86 -6.82
C LYS A 380 -26.62 -24.17 -6.30
N LEU A 381 -27.12 -23.43 -5.32
CA LEU A 381 -28.47 -23.61 -4.81
C LEU A 381 -29.50 -23.39 -5.91
N LYS A 382 -30.50 -24.28 -5.96
CA LYS A 382 -31.70 -24.07 -6.77
C LYS A 382 -32.49 -22.92 -6.14
N LYS A 383 -32.70 -21.85 -6.91
CA LYS A 383 -33.26 -20.60 -6.41
C LYS A 383 -34.17 -19.92 -7.44
N LYS A 384 -35.20 -19.25 -6.95
CA LYS A 384 -36.14 -18.45 -7.76
C LYS A 384 -35.59 -17.05 -8.06
N ASN A 385 -34.98 -16.41 -7.08
CA ASN A 385 -34.48 -15.04 -7.15
C ASN A 385 -32.95 -14.99 -7.30
N ALA A 386 -32.39 -13.80 -7.55
CA ALA A 386 -30.98 -13.60 -7.79
C ALA A 386 -30.16 -13.58 -6.49
N LEU A 387 -28.92 -14.08 -6.58
CA LEU A 387 -27.91 -13.98 -5.54
C LEU A 387 -26.80 -13.03 -6.00
N ASN A 388 -26.69 -11.88 -5.34
CA ASN A 388 -25.66 -10.87 -5.59
C ASN A 388 -24.61 -10.95 -4.50
N ILE A 389 -23.37 -11.31 -4.86
CA ILE A 389 -22.28 -11.55 -3.93
C ILE A 389 -21.20 -10.49 -4.15
N THR A 390 -20.83 -9.83 -3.06
CA THR A 390 -19.55 -9.11 -2.96
C THR A 390 -18.61 -9.96 -2.14
N ALA A 391 -17.50 -10.41 -2.71
CA ALA A 391 -16.47 -11.15 -2.02
C ALA A 391 -15.25 -10.26 -1.74
N LEU A 392 -14.70 -10.35 -0.53
CA LEU A 392 -13.51 -9.62 -0.10
C LEU A 392 -12.39 -10.62 0.21
N ASP A 393 -11.23 -10.44 -0.41
CA ASP A 393 -10.03 -11.19 -0.05
C ASP A 393 -8.78 -10.45 -0.51
N LYS A 394 -7.73 -10.42 0.32
CA LYS A 394 -6.46 -9.79 -0.05
C LYS A 394 -5.60 -10.67 -0.96
N ASN A 395 -5.84 -11.98 -0.99
CA ASN A 395 -5.05 -12.98 -1.67
C ASN A 395 -5.75 -13.48 -2.93
N ARG A 396 -5.59 -12.78 -4.05
CA ARG A 396 -6.02 -13.26 -5.37
C ARG A 396 -5.27 -14.52 -5.83
N VAL A 397 -4.03 -14.71 -5.40
CA VAL A 397 -3.19 -15.85 -5.83
C VAL A 397 -3.77 -17.19 -5.37
N ILE A 398 -4.43 -17.24 -4.20
CA ILE A 398 -5.09 -18.47 -3.72
C ILE A 398 -6.16 -18.97 -4.69
N ILE A 399 -6.85 -18.07 -5.40
CA ILE A 399 -7.88 -18.43 -6.38
C ILE A 399 -7.24 -19.15 -7.57
N LYS A 400 -6.08 -18.68 -8.04
CA LYS A 400 -5.33 -19.36 -9.11
C LYS A 400 -4.88 -20.75 -8.66
N GLN A 401 -4.52 -20.92 -7.39
CA GLN A 401 -4.20 -22.23 -6.81
C GLN A 401 -5.44 -23.12 -6.72
N ALA A 402 -6.58 -22.60 -6.24
CA ALA A 402 -7.84 -23.32 -6.15
C ALA A 402 -8.28 -23.87 -7.53
N VAL A 403 -8.18 -23.06 -8.59
CA VAL A 403 -8.44 -23.50 -9.99
C VAL A 403 -7.63 -24.75 -10.36
N SER A 404 -6.36 -24.82 -9.93
CA SER A 404 -5.47 -25.94 -10.24
C SER A 404 -5.77 -27.21 -9.43
N LEU A 405 -6.45 -27.10 -8.30
CA LEU A 405 -6.62 -28.17 -7.32
C LEU A 405 -8.05 -28.74 -7.26
N ILE A 406 -9.07 -27.88 -7.30
CA ILE A 406 -10.49 -28.30 -7.31
C ILE A 406 -10.70 -29.31 -8.45
N LYS A 407 -11.67 -30.22 -8.35
CA LYS A 407 -11.88 -31.25 -9.40
C LYS A 407 -13.06 -30.88 -10.31
N GLU A 408 -14.04 -30.23 -9.73
CA GLU A 408 -15.34 -29.84 -10.25
C GLU A 408 -15.15 -28.82 -11.37
N LYS A 409 -15.52 -29.22 -12.59
CA LYS A 409 -15.24 -28.44 -13.81
C LYS A 409 -15.95 -27.09 -13.81
N ASP A 410 -17.20 -27.06 -13.38
CA ASP A 410 -18.01 -25.84 -13.30
C ASP A 410 -17.44 -24.82 -12.31
N GLU A 411 -16.98 -25.29 -11.14
CA GLU A 411 -16.33 -24.44 -10.13
C GLU A 411 -15.02 -23.84 -10.65
N LYS A 412 -14.20 -24.64 -11.35
CA LYS A 412 -12.98 -24.13 -11.99
C LYS A 412 -13.29 -23.01 -12.98
N GLU A 413 -14.29 -23.19 -13.83
CA GLU A 413 -14.65 -22.20 -14.84
C GLU A 413 -15.09 -20.87 -14.20
N ILE A 414 -15.82 -20.92 -13.09
CA ILE A 414 -16.20 -19.73 -12.31
C ILE A 414 -14.96 -19.06 -11.71
N LEU A 415 -14.12 -19.83 -11.00
CA LEU A 415 -12.91 -19.30 -10.36
C LEU A 415 -11.90 -18.74 -11.37
N GLU A 416 -11.78 -19.34 -12.56
CA GLU A 416 -10.97 -18.79 -13.65
C GLU A 416 -11.48 -17.43 -14.13
N LYS A 417 -12.79 -17.29 -14.30
CA LYS A 417 -13.42 -16.02 -14.69
C LYS A 417 -13.19 -14.96 -13.59
N ILE A 418 -13.38 -15.33 -12.32
CA ILE A 418 -13.12 -14.46 -11.17
C ILE A 418 -11.65 -14.06 -11.10
N PHE A 419 -10.72 -14.99 -11.24
CA PHE A 419 -9.29 -14.67 -11.23
C PHE A 419 -8.91 -13.68 -12.34
N LYS A 420 -9.49 -13.82 -13.54
CA LYS A 420 -9.17 -12.99 -14.72
C LYS A 420 -9.88 -11.63 -14.70
N LYS A 421 -11.16 -11.59 -14.30
CA LYS A 421 -12.04 -10.42 -14.47
C LYS A 421 -12.49 -9.78 -13.17
N LEU A 422 -12.24 -10.42 -12.02
CA LEU A 422 -12.77 -10.03 -10.70
C LEU A 422 -14.30 -10.01 -10.63
N GLU A 423 -14.96 -10.59 -11.63
CA GLU A 423 -16.41 -10.59 -11.76
C GLU A 423 -16.88 -11.82 -12.53
N TYR A 424 -18.00 -12.38 -12.10
CA TYR A 424 -18.72 -13.47 -12.74
C TYR A 424 -20.22 -13.17 -12.69
N LYS A 425 -20.94 -13.48 -13.77
CA LYS A 425 -22.39 -13.32 -13.84
C LYS A 425 -23.02 -14.42 -14.70
N ASP A 426 -24.13 -14.96 -14.21
CA ASP A 426 -25.06 -15.81 -14.96
C ASP A 426 -26.51 -15.35 -14.75
N GLU A 427 -27.50 -16.18 -15.08
CA GLU A 427 -28.93 -15.84 -14.98
C GLU A 427 -29.39 -15.53 -13.55
N LYS A 428 -28.78 -16.15 -12.53
CA LYS A 428 -29.24 -16.08 -11.13
C LYS A 428 -28.14 -15.67 -10.16
N ASN A 429 -26.90 -15.54 -10.60
CA ASN A 429 -25.78 -15.20 -9.74
C ASN A 429 -25.00 -14.02 -10.32
N HIS A 430 -24.62 -13.09 -9.46
CA HIS A 430 -23.63 -12.06 -9.75
C HIS A 430 -22.59 -12.08 -8.63
N LEU A 431 -21.34 -12.36 -8.96
CA LEU A 431 -20.22 -12.37 -8.02
C LEU A 431 -19.20 -11.31 -8.42
N LYS A 432 -18.91 -10.39 -7.52
CA LYS A 432 -17.83 -9.41 -7.65
C LYS A 432 -16.80 -9.63 -6.55
N LEU A 433 -15.54 -9.79 -6.94
CA LEU A 433 -14.41 -9.95 -6.02
C LEU A 433 -13.64 -8.63 -5.90
N ILE A 434 -13.36 -8.22 -4.67
CA ILE A 434 -12.52 -7.07 -4.35
C ILE A 434 -11.22 -7.58 -3.73
N ILE A 435 -10.09 -7.24 -4.38
CA ILE A 435 -8.75 -7.63 -3.95
C ILE A 435 -8.11 -6.51 -3.16
N ASP A 436 -8.29 -6.53 -1.84
CA ASP A 436 -7.71 -5.56 -0.90
C ASP A 436 -7.86 -6.08 0.54
N ASP A 437 -7.31 -5.34 1.51
CA ASP A 437 -7.58 -5.59 2.93
C ASP A 437 -9.08 -5.39 3.22
N ALA A 438 -9.71 -6.37 3.87
CA ALA A 438 -11.15 -6.32 4.17
C ALA A 438 -11.51 -5.13 5.09
N ARG A 439 -10.60 -4.73 6.00
CA ARG A 439 -10.79 -3.58 6.90
C ARG A 439 -10.91 -2.27 6.12
N TYR A 440 -10.26 -2.18 4.97
CA TYR A 440 -10.36 -1.04 4.07
C TYR A 440 -11.53 -1.17 3.10
N SER A 441 -11.65 -2.32 2.43
CA SER A 441 -12.66 -2.56 1.39
C SER A 441 -14.08 -2.33 1.87
N ILE A 442 -14.39 -2.79 3.08
CA ILE A 442 -15.73 -2.70 3.66
C ILE A 442 -16.19 -1.24 3.81
N THR A 443 -15.25 -0.31 4.09
CA THR A 443 -15.53 1.14 4.19
C THR A 443 -15.92 1.78 2.85
N LYS A 444 -15.68 1.09 1.73
CA LYS A 444 -15.99 1.55 0.37
C LYS A 444 -17.29 0.97 -0.16
N LEU A 445 -17.91 0.04 0.56
CA LEU A 445 -19.17 -0.56 0.16
C LEU A 445 -20.31 0.44 0.39
N THR A 446 -21.17 0.62 -0.60
CA THR A 446 -22.31 1.55 -0.56
C THR A 446 -23.65 0.83 -0.33
N LYS A 447 -23.65 -0.50 -0.40
CA LYS A 447 -24.84 -1.34 -0.26
C LYS A 447 -24.94 -1.93 1.15
N LYS A 448 -26.17 -2.31 1.52
CA LYS A 448 -26.46 -3.12 2.71
C LYS A 448 -26.68 -4.58 2.33
N TYR A 449 -26.22 -5.51 3.17
CA TYR A 449 -26.25 -6.95 2.92
C TYR A 449 -27.26 -7.67 3.81
N ASP A 450 -27.94 -8.67 3.24
CA ASP A 450 -28.83 -9.58 3.95
C ASP A 450 -28.05 -10.61 4.77
N ILE A 451 -26.93 -11.07 4.22
CA ILE A 451 -26.08 -12.10 4.81
C ILE A 451 -24.62 -11.66 4.71
N VAL A 452 -23.87 -11.86 5.79
CA VAL A 452 -22.40 -11.79 5.79
C VAL A 452 -21.85 -13.16 6.17
N PHE A 453 -21.09 -13.76 5.27
CA PHE A 453 -20.20 -14.87 5.60
C PHE A 453 -18.89 -14.29 6.09
N LEU A 454 -18.56 -14.51 7.36
CA LEU A 454 -17.31 -14.09 7.97
C LEU A 454 -16.45 -15.32 8.22
N ASP A 455 -15.59 -15.63 7.25
CA ASP A 455 -14.72 -16.79 7.25
C ASP A 455 -13.26 -16.35 7.41
N SER A 456 -12.84 -16.15 8.65
CA SER A 456 -11.45 -15.84 8.99
C SER A 456 -10.71 -17.11 9.40
N PHE A 457 -9.38 -17.06 9.34
CA PHE A 457 -8.54 -18.02 10.07
C PHE A 457 -8.77 -17.91 11.59
N LEU A 458 -8.13 -18.80 12.35
CA LEU A 458 -8.24 -18.81 13.81
C LEU A 458 -7.96 -17.41 14.43
N PRO A 459 -8.71 -16.98 15.46
CA PRO A 459 -8.70 -15.59 15.94
C PRO A 459 -7.37 -15.15 16.55
N ASN A 460 -6.57 -16.08 17.05
CA ASN A 460 -5.23 -15.81 17.57
C ASN A 460 -4.17 -15.67 16.46
N LEU A 461 -4.49 -16.08 15.23
CA LEU A 461 -3.63 -15.98 14.05
C LEU A 461 -4.10 -14.87 13.11
N ASN A 462 -5.41 -14.59 13.06
CA ASN A 462 -6.02 -13.54 12.25
C ASN A 462 -7.07 -12.73 13.03
N PRO A 463 -6.71 -12.07 14.15
CA PRO A 463 -7.65 -11.26 14.92
C PRO A 463 -8.19 -10.05 14.15
N SER A 464 -7.51 -9.57 13.09
CA SER A 464 -7.90 -8.35 12.37
C SER A 464 -9.34 -8.36 11.81
N LEU A 465 -9.90 -9.54 11.55
CA LEU A 465 -11.26 -9.72 11.02
C LEU A 465 -12.31 -9.99 12.11
N VAL A 466 -11.92 -9.95 13.38
CA VAL A 466 -12.80 -10.23 14.53
C VAL A 466 -12.55 -9.24 15.69
N THR A 467 -11.96 -8.08 15.39
CA THR A 467 -11.84 -6.98 16.36
C THR A 467 -13.16 -6.28 16.58
N PHE A 468 -13.26 -5.55 17.70
CA PHE A 468 -14.39 -4.67 17.97
C PHE A 468 -14.60 -3.64 16.85
N GLU A 469 -13.53 -3.04 16.32
CA GLU A 469 -13.60 -2.08 15.24
C GLU A 469 -14.10 -2.70 13.94
N PHE A 470 -13.66 -3.90 13.60
CA PHE A 470 -14.13 -4.59 12.41
C PHE A 470 -15.61 -5.01 12.54
N ALA A 471 -16.04 -5.44 13.73
CA ALA A 471 -17.46 -5.71 14.00
C ALA A 471 -18.35 -4.48 13.79
N LYS A 472 -17.88 -3.26 14.14
CA LYS A 472 -18.60 -2.01 13.83
C LYS A 472 -18.74 -1.79 12.32
N LEU A 473 -17.68 -2.06 11.54
CA LEU A 473 -17.74 -1.95 10.08
C LEU A 473 -18.74 -2.94 9.48
N ILE A 474 -18.80 -4.18 9.98
CA ILE A 474 -19.81 -5.16 9.55
C ILE A 474 -21.22 -4.64 9.84
N LYS A 475 -21.46 -4.09 11.04
CA LYS A 475 -22.74 -3.49 11.40
C LYS A 475 -23.15 -2.35 10.46
N GLU A 476 -22.21 -1.53 10.01
CA GLU A 476 -22.47 -0.44 9.07
C GLU A 476 -22.92 -0.92 7.68
N VAL A 477 -22.60 -2.14 7.28
CA VAL A 477 -23.00 -2.72 5.99
C VAL A 477 -24.11 -3.77 6.10
N LEU A 478 -24.56 -4.12 7.30
CA LEU A 478 -25.65 -5.08 7.50
C LEU A 478 -27.03 -4.40 7.42
N LYS A 479 -28.01 -5.11 6.85
CA LYS A 479 -29.45 -4.74 6.94
C LYS A 479 -29.98 -4.99 8.37
N ASP A 480 -31.10 -4.37 8.71
CA ASP A 480 -31.69 -4.47 10.05
C ASP A 480 -32.08 -5.91 10.43
N ASP A 481 -32.59 -6.69 9.48
CA ASP A 481 -32.91 -8.13 9.60
C ASP A 481 -31.79 -9.03 9.04
N GLY A 482 -30.63 -8.43 8.75
CA GLY A 482 -29.46 -9.10 8.23
C GLY A 482 -28.76 -9.93 9.30
N ILE A 483 -27.99 -10.91 8.85
CA ILE A 483 -27.30 -11.86 9.72
C ILE A 483 -25.83 -12.03 9.31
N VAL A 484 -24.98 -12.27 10.29
CA VAL A 484 -23.57 -12.63 10.09
C VAL A 484 -23.38 -14.06 10.58
N ILE A 485 -22.69 -14.88 9.80
CA ILE A 485 -22.35 -16.25 10.17
C ILE A 485 -20.83 -16.37 10.24
N THR A 486 -20.32 -16.99 11.29
CA THR A 486 -18.89 -17.26 11.44
C THR A 486 -18.64 -18.55 12.21
N SER A 487 -17.55 -19.24 11.88
CA SER A 487 -17.02 -20.38 12.65
C SER A 487 -16.29 -19.93 13.92
N GLN A 488 -16.09 -18.63 14.13
CA GLN A 488 -15.32 -18.09 15.24
C GLN A 488 -16.16 -17.91 16.49
N ASN A 489 -16.01 -18.81 17.47
CA ASN A 489 -16.78 -18.83 18.72
C ASN A 489 -15.92 -18.63 19.99
N ASN A 490 -14.69 -18.12 19.87
CA ASN A 490 -13.85 -17.83 21.03
C ASN A 490 -14.44 -16.67 21.89
N PRO A 491 -14.29 -16.68 23.23
CA PRO A 491 -14.76 -15.61 24.11
C PRO A 491 -14.40 -14.18 23.66
N MET A 492 -13.18 -13.94 23.17
CA MET A 492 -12.75 -12.61 22.72
C MET A 492 -13.55 -12.11 21.51
N VAL A 493 -13.88 -13.01 20.59
CA VAL A 493 -14.73 -12.71 19.42
C VAL A 493 -16.14 -12.41 19.89
N ARG A 494 -16.69 -13.26 20.77
CA ARG A 494 -18.03 -13.06 21.34
C ARG A 494 -18.14 -11.69 22.02
N ASN A 495 -17.13 -11.31 22.79
CA ASN A 495 -17.07 -10.06 23.51
C ASN A 495 -16.97 -8.85 22.55
N ALA A 496 -16.12 -8.94 21.51
CA ALA A 496 -15.99 -7.89 20.48
C ALA A 496 -17.33 -7.60 19.76
N PHE A 497 -18.00 -8.65 19.29
CA PHE A 497 -19.30 -8.50 18.60
C PHE A 497 -20.42 -8.07 19.55
N SER A 498 -20.44 -8.58 20.78
CA SER A 498 -21.42 -8.14 21.78
C SER A 498 -21.26 -6.65 22.12
N LYS A 499 -20.01 -6.18 22.30
CA LYS A 499 -19.69 -4.76 22.48
C LYS A 499 -20.09 -3.90 21.27
N ALA A 500 -20.07 -4.47 20.06
CA ALA A 500 -20.57 -3.83 18.83
C ALA A 500 -22.11 -3.89 18.67
N MET A 501 -22.83 -4.36 19.68
CA MET A 501 -24.30 -4.49 19.72
C MET A 501 -24.86 -5.56 18.77
N PHE A 502 -24.15 -6.68 18.63
CA PHE A 502 -24.73 -7.89 18.06
C PHE A 502 -25.33 -8.77 19.16
N SER A 503 -26.44 -9.44 18.82
CA SER A 503 -26.96 -10.58 19.57
C SER A 503 -26.37 -11.87 19.00
N LEU A 504 -25.96 -12.78 19.88
CA LEU A 504 -25.21 -13.98 19.53
C LEU A 504 -26.08 -15.22 19.76
N LYS A 505 -26.18 -16.09 18.75
CA LYS A 505 -26.76 -17.42 18.88
C LYS A 505 -25.73 -18.46 18.44
N GLU A 506 -25.34 -19.31 19.37
CA GLU A 506 -24.43 -20.43 19.13
C GLU A 506 -25.16 -21.61 18.48
N PHE A 507 -24.45 -22.33 17.63
CA PHE A 507 -24.89 -23.61 17.07
C PHE A 507 -23.71 -24.56 16.93
N GLU A 508 -24.01 -25.85 16.89
CA GLU A 508 -23.02 -26.92 16.68
C GLU A 508 -23.41 -27.71 15.43
N ILE A 509 -22.41 -28.08 14.63
CA ILE A 509 -22.64 -28.92 13.45
C ILE A 509 -22.58 -30.39 13.87
N GLU A 510 -23.63 -31.13 13.53
CA GLU A 510 -23.78 -32.53 13.91
C GLU A 510 -22.56 -33.37 13.46
N ARG A 511 -22.01 -34.15 14.40
CA ARG A 511 -20.82 -34.99 14.19
C ARG A 511 -19.61 -34.17 13.70
N SER A 512 -19.37 -33.03 14.33
CA SER A 512 -18.14 -32.26 14.17
C SER A 512 -17.83 -31.46 15.44
N ASP A 513 -16.58 -31.05 15.60
CA ASP A 513 -16.15 -30.16 16.68
C ASP A 513 -16.38 -28.68 16.35
N ILE A 514 -17.11 -28.38 15.26
CA ILE A 514 -17.31 -27.02 14.78
C ILE A 514 -18.48 -26.39 15.53
N LYS A 515 -18.15 -25.34 16.31
CA LYS A 515 -19.12 -24.46 16.96
C LYS A 515 -19.09 -23.09 16.29
N GLY A 516 -20.22 -22.65 15.76
CA GLY A 516 -20.33 -21.37 15.08
C GLY A 516 -21.25 -20.38 15.79
N LEU A 517 -21.27 -19.16 15.28
CA LEU A 517 -22.15 -18.09 15.74
C LEU A 517 -23.01 -17.57 14.60
N VAL A 518 -24.30 -17.38 14.89
CA VAL A 518 -25.20 -16.51 14.14
C VAL A 518 -25.29 -15.20 14.90
N LEU A 519 -24.95 -14.10 14.24
CA LEU A 519 -24.97 -12.76 14.81
C LEU A 519 -26.06 -11.95 14.12
N THR A 520 -26.90 -11.30 14.91
CA THR A 520 -27.95 -10.39 14.41
C THR A 520 -27.83 -9.05 15.08
N LEU A 521 -28.33 -7.99 14.45
CA LEU A 521 -28.47 -6.72 15.14
C LEU A 521 -29.49 -6.87 16.28
N GLY A 522 -29.18 -6.37 17.47
CA GLY A 522 -30.08 -6.49 18.60
C GLY A 522 -29.65 -5.68 19.81
N GLU A 523 -30.64 -5.19 20.56
CA GLU A 523 -30.40 -4.53 21.84
C GLU A 523 -30.39 -5.55 22.97
N LYS A 524 -29.21 -5.83 23.53
CA LYS A 524 -28.93 -5.91 24.98
C LYS A 524 -27.64 -6.70 25.26
N ASN A 525 -26.62 -5.95 25.69
CA ASN A 525 -26.14 -6.11 27.05
C ASN A 525 -25.59 -4.76 27.51
N ASN A 526 -26.22 -4.09 28.47
CA ASN A 526 -25.62 -2.92 29.13
C ASN A 526 -24.60 -3.37 30.20
N SER A 527 -23.92 -4.49 29.95
CA SER A 527 -22.83 -4.90 30.82
C SER A 527 -21.72 -3.85 30.68
N LYS A 528 -21.27 -3.27 31.80
CA LYS A 528 -20.07 -2.43 31.82
C LYS A 528 -18.79 -3.27 31.69
N ASP A 529 -18.88 -4.58 31.87
CA ASP A 529 -17.77 -5.52 31.77
C ASP A 529 -18.03 -6.52 30.63
N TRP A 530 -17.31 -6.31 29.53
CA TRP A 530 -17.37 -7.17 28.34
C TRP A 530 -16.27 -8.24 28.37
N GLY A 531 -15.47 -8.33 29.42
CA GLY A 531 -14.26 -9.15 29.43
C GLY A 531 -13.23 -8.69 28.38
N GLN A 532 -12.31 -9.59 28.02
CA GLN A 532 -11.27 -9.33 27.03
C GLN A 532 -11.80 -9.51 25.60
N TYR A 533 -11.32 -8.67 24.69
CA TYR A 533 -11.63 -8.74 23.25
C TYR A 533 -10.49 -8.13 22.44
N TYR A 534 -10.45 -8.43 21.14
CA TYR A 534 -9.47 -7.86 20.22
C TYR A 534 -9.84 -6.44 19.81
N GLU A 535 -8.85 -5.55 19.74
CA GLU A 535 -9.01 -4.16 19.32
C GLU A 535 -7.95 -3.78 18.28
N ASP A 536 -8.40 -3.08 17.25
CA ASP A 536 -7.58 -2.42 16.24
C ASP A 536 -8.16 -1.02 15.97
N PRO A 537 -7.92 -0.05 16.88
CA PRO A 537 -8.53 1.29 16.82
C PRO A 537 -8.30 2.04 15.51
N HIS A 538 -7.25 1.67 14.78
CA HIS A 538 -6.85 2.29 13.53
C HIS A 538 -7.13 1.43 12.30
N LEU A 539 -7.62 0.19 12.49
CA LEU A 539 -7.89 -0.77 11.42
C LEU A 539 -6.66 -1.12 10.55
N ILE A 540 -5.46 -0.99 11.13
CA ILE A 540 -4.17 -1.19 10.44
C ILE A 540 -3.19 -2.04 11.22
N PHE A 541 -3.48 -2.36 12.49
CA PHE A 541 -2.56 -3.14 13.30
C PHE A 541 -2.32 -4.52 12.70
N ARG A 542 -1.09 -5.01 12.85
CA ARG A 542 -0.75 -6.37 12.44
C ARG A 542 -1.34 -7.38 13.42
N GLU A 543 -1.57 -8.60 12.94
CA GLU A 543 -2.16 -9.69 13.73
C GLU A 543 -1.48 -9.84 15.10
N LYS A 544 -0.14 -9.93 15.12
CA LYS A 544 0.65 -10.05 16.35
C LYS A 544 0.47 -8.86 17.30
N GLN A 545 0.37 -7.64 16.75
CA GLN A 545 0.18 -6.43 17.56
C GLN A 545 -1.20 -6.45 18.23
N ILE A 546 -2.24 -6.88 17.51
CA ILE A 546 -3.59 -7.01 18.06
C ILE A 546 -3.62 -8.05 19.19
N VAL A 547 -3.00 -9.22 18.98
CA VAL A 547 -2.89 -10.25 20.03
C VAL A 547 -2.15 -9.72 21.27
N THR A 548 -0.95 -9.16 21.08
CA THR A 548 -0.14 -8.65 22.20
C THR A 548 -0.85 -7.54 22.97
N ASN A 549 -1.54 -6.62 22.27
CA ASN A 549 -2.30 -5.55 22.93
C ASN A 549 -3.45 -6.09 23.76
N ALA A 550 -4.11 -7.14 23.30
CA ALA A 550 -5.22 -7.74 24.02
C ALA A 550 -4.75 -8.53 25.25
N GLU A 551 -3.61 -9.23 25.14
CA GLU A 551 -2.95 -9.93 26.27
C GLU A 551 -2.42 -8.98 27.35
N GLN A 552 -1.95 -7.78 26.98
CA GLN A 552 -1.47 -6.78 27.95
C GLN A 552 -2.59 -6.10 28.76
N LYS A 553 -3.85 -6.21 28.30
CA LYS A 553 -5.03 -5.72 29.01
C LYS A 553 -5.63 -6.77 29.95
N ALA A 554 -5.08 -7.99 29.95
CA ALA A 554 -5.38 -9.08 30.89
C ALA A 554 -4.70 -8.85 32.23
#